data_AF-A0A8B6DQL8-F1
#
_entry.id   AF-A0A8B6DQL8-F1
#
_cell.length_a   1.000
_cell.length_b   1.000
_cell.length_c   1.000
_cell.angle_alpha   90.00
_cell.angle_beta   90.00
_cell.angle_gamma   90.00
#
_symmetry.space_group_name_H-M   'P 1'
#
loop_
_entity.id
_entity.type
_entity.pdbx_description
1 polymer ?
#
loop_
_entity_poly.entity_id
_entity_poly.type
_entity_poly.pdbx_seq_one_letter_code
_entity_poly.pdbx_strand_id
1 'polypeptide(L)'
;METLLFAAVCGKRYKLARILVEGGIDPNCTNEDGETPLLMVCNEKTNGNQRRMQIEFIRTLMDNNANYLNRDNYGRSSLTCAHINRDLQVIKILQEIAISEKRFKLARILVEGGVDVNCQNEEGETPLLMVCDGKPVGNTKRLQMGLIRILLNRRANYRTRDRYGRTSLTCAHINKDHHVIQLLEDTCL
;
A
#
# COMPACT_ATOMS: atom_id res chain seq x y z
N MET A 1 17.48 19.64 -0.49
CA MET A 1 17.11 18.38 0.20
C MET A 1 16.67 17.31 -0.79
N GLU A 2 15.87 17.65 -1.80
CA GLU A 2 15.49 16.74 -2.89
C GLU A 2 16.71 16.16 -3.63
N THR A 3 17.72 17.00 -3.93
CA THR A 3 19.01 16.56 -4.49
C THR A 3 19.74 15.52 -3.62
N LEU A 4 19.56 15.57 -2.29
CA LEU A 4 20.20 14.63 -1.36
C LEU A 4 19.52 13.25 -1.41
N LEU A 5 18.19 13.21 -1.63
CA LEU A 5 17.47 11.97 -1.82
C LEU A 5 17.96 11.25 -3.09
N PHE A 6 18.03 11.96 -4.22
CA PHE A 6 18.54 11.39 -5.48
C PHE A 6 20.00 10.93 -5.36
N ALA A 7 20.87 11.70 -4.70
CA ALA A 7 22.24 11.29 -4.44
C ALA A 7 22.31 10.01 -3.57
N ALA A 8 21.43 9.88 -2.57
CA ALA A 8 21.36 8.68 -1.74
C ALA A 8 20.87 7.45 -2.53
N VAL A 9 19.89 7.61 -3.42
CA VAL A 9 19.38 6.53 -4.28
C VAL A 9 20.44 6.10 -5.30
N CYS A 10 21.06 7.05 -6.01
CA CYS A 10 22.16 6.81 -6.94
C CYS A 10 23.33 6.07 -6.26
N GLY A 11 23.69 6.53 -5.06
CA GLY A 11 24.72 5.88 -4.24
C GLY A 11 24.31 4.55 -3.60
N LYS A 12 23.09 4.05 -3.89
CA LYS A 12 22.48 2.83 -3.31
C LYS A 12 22.47 2.83 -1.78
N ARG A 13 22.47 4.03 -1.18
CA ARG A 13 22.38 4.28 0.27
C ARG A 13 20.92 4.24 0.69
N TYR A 14 20.25 3.13 0.42
CA TYR A 14 18.82 2.98 0.64
C TYR A 14 18.39 3.22 2.09
N LYS A 15 19.24 2.90 3.08
CA LYS A 15 18.96 3.24 4.49
C LYS A 15 18.88 4.76 4.71
N LEU A 16 19.79 5.53 4.13
CA LEU A 16 19.76 6.99 4.20
C LEU A 16 18.55 7.53 3.43
N ALA A 17 18.30 7.01 2.23
CA ALA A 17 17.15 7.40 1.42
C ALA A 17 15.82 7.13 2.16
N ARG A 18 15.71 6.01 2.88
CA ARG A 18 14.57 5.71 3.75
C ARG A 18 14.37 6.75 4.84
N ILE A 19 15.41 7.08 5.60
CA ILE A 19 15.36 8.10 6.67
C ILE A 19 14.91 9.45 6.10
N LEU A 20 15.39 9.82 4.91
CA LEU A 20 15.03 11.07 4.25
C LEU A 20 13.54 11.12 3.88
N VAL A 21 12.99 10.03 3.32
CA VAL A 21 11.56 9.93 2.98
C VAL A 21 10.70 9.90 4.25
N GLU A 22 11.08 9.10 5.25
CA GLU A 22 10.41 9.03 6.56
C GLU A 22 10.47 10.39 7.30
N GLY A 23 11.50 11.19 7.03
CA GLY A 23 11.65 12.58 7.50
C GLY A 23 10.75 13.60 6.79
N GLY A 24 9.89 13.18 5.87
CA GLY A 24 8.89 14.02 5.22
C GLY A 24 9.34 14.65 3.90
N ILE A 25 10.46 14.22 3.31
CA ILE A 25 10.76 14.59 1.92
C ILE A 25 9.67 14.02 1.01
N ASP A 26 9.15 14.85 0.11
CA ASP A 26 8.16 14.42 -0.88
C ASP A 26 8.71 13.25 -1.72
N PRO A 27 8.11 12.04 -1.64
CA PRO A 27 8.56 10.89 -2.42
C PRO A 27 8.23 11.01 -3.91
N ASN A 28 7.51 12.05 -4.32
CA ASN A 28 7.15 12.35 -5.70
C ASN A 28 7.97 13.48 -6.32
N CYS A 29 8.95 14.03 -5.60
CA CYS A 29 9.89 14.99 -6.19
C CYS A 29 10.58 14.37 -7.42
N THR A 30 11.02 15.21 -8.36
CA THR A 30 11.65 14.75 -9.62
C THR A 30 13.05 15.32 -9.76
N ASN A 31 13.96 14.55 -10.35
CA ASN A 31 15.27 15.05 -10.77
C ASN A 31 15.18 15.77 -12.14
N GLU A 32 16.32 16.17 -12.69
CA GLU A 32 16.42 16.87 -13.99
C GLU A 32 15.89 16.02 -15.16
N ASP A 33 15.96 14.69 -15.06
CA ASP A 33 15.41 13.75 -16.04
C ASP A 33 13.91 13.49 -15.84
N GLY A 34 13.26 14.14 -14.87
CA GLY A 34 11.86 13.90 -14.52
C GLY A 34 11.64 12.59 -13.75
N GLU A 35 12.71 11.91 -13.32
CA GLU A 35 12.60 10.66 -12.57
C GLU A 35 12.20 10.95 -11.12
N THR A 36 11.21 10.21 -10.61
CA THR A 36 10.94 10.15 -9.18
C THR A 36 11.93 9.24 -8.46
N PRO A 37 12.10 9.34 -7.13
CA PRO A 37 12.87 8.39 -6.34
C PRO A 37 12.48 6.93 -6.60
N LEU A 38 11.18 6.67 -6.81
CA LEU A 38 10.65 5.35 -7.13
C LEU A 38 11.06 4.87 -8.53
N LEU A 39 11.04 5.75 -9.54
CA LEU A 39 11.50 5.40 -10.88
C LEU A 39 13.01 5.12 -10.88
N MET A 40 13.79 6.00 -10.25
CA MET A 40 15.24 5.88 -10.15
C MET A 40 15.63 4.54 -9.48
N VAL A 41 15.04 4.22 -8.31
CA VAL A 41 15.34 2.95 -7.62
C VAL A 41 14.95 1.73 -8.46
N CYS A 42 13.89 1.77 -9.26
CA CYS A 42 13.50 0.67 -10.15
C CYS A 42 14.42 0.53 -11.37
N ASN A 43 15.10 1.62 -11.76
CA ASN A 43 16.08 1.61 -12.84
C ASN A 43 17.47 1.10 -12.37
N GLU A 44 17.77 1.23 -11.08
CA GLU A 44 19.05 0.79 -10.49
C GLU A 44 19.22 -0.74 -10.46
N LYS A 45 20.36 -1.21 -10.99
CA LYS A 45 20.77 -2.63 -10.89
C LYS A 45 21.39 -2.89 -9.51
N THR A 46 20.87 -3.86 -8.78
CA THR A 46 21.38 -4.24 -7.45
C THR A 46 21.72 -5.72 -7.38
N ASN A 47 22.65 -6.06 -6.48
CA ASN A 47 23.04 -7.43 -6.18
C ASN A 47 23.32 -7.60 -4.68
N GLY A 48 23.33 -8.85 -4.21
CA GLY A 48 23.61 -9.19 -2.80
C GLY A 48 22.74 -8.41 -1.80
N ASN A 49 23.37 -7.86 -0.75
CA ASN A 49 22.68 -7.13 0.32
C ASN A 49 21.92 -5.89 -0.17
N GLN A 50 22.38 -5.25 -1.25
CA GLN A 50 21.72 -4.06 -1.81
C GLN A 50 20.32 -4.39 -2.33
N ARG A 51 20.10 -5.64 -2.76
CA ARG A 51 18.82 -6.07 -3.29
C ARG A 51 17.71 -6.02 -2.26
N ARG A 52 17.98 -6.57 -1.06
CA ARG A 52 17.03 -6.52 0.05
C ARG A 52 16.70 -5.07 0.42
N MET A 53 17.73 -4.23 0.54
CA MET A 53 17.55 -2.82 0.90
C MET A 53 16.81 -2.02 -0.19
N GLN A 54 16.98 -2.35 -1.47
CA GLN A 54 16.22 -1.77 -2.58
C GLN A 54 14.73 -2.08 -2.45
N ILE A 55 14.38 -3.34 -2.18
CA ILE A 55 12.98 -3.75 -2.00
C ILE A 55 12.35 -3.09 -0.78
N GLU A 56 13.08 -3.03 0.35
CA GLU A 56 12.61 -2.31 1.55
C GLU A 56 12.40 -0.82 1.26
N PHE A 57 13.27 -0.19 0.49
CA PHE A 57 13.12 1.22 0.12
C PHE A 57 11.96 1.45 -0.85
N ILE A 58 11.74 0.58 -1.84
CA ILE A 58 10.56 0.62 -2.70
C ILE A 58 9.29 0.56 -1.84
N ARG A 59 9.21 -0.37 -0.88
CA ARG A 59 8.07 -0.45 0.04
C ARG A 59 7.89 0.83 0.86
N THR A 60 8.99 1.40 1.38
CA THR A 60 8.97 2.65 2.12
C THR A 60 8.40 3.80 1.27
N LEU A 61 8.83 3.93 0.02
CA LEU A 61 8.28 4.92 -0.92
C LEU A 61 6.79 4.71 -1.14
N MET A 62 6.37 3.46 -1.34
CA MET A 62 4.96 3.12 -1.53
C MET A 62 4.12 3.36 -0.28
N ASP A 63 4.67 3.18 0.93
CA ASP A 63 3.99 3.50 2.19
C ASP A 63 3.87 5.01 2.41
N ASN A 64 4.74 5.80 1.78
CA ASN A 64 4.75 7.27 1.84
C ASN A 64 4.01 7.94 0.66
N ASN A 65 3.19 7.21 -0.11
CA ASN A 65 2.45 7.75 -1.25
C ASN A 65 3.28 8.16 -2.46
N ALA A 66 4.36 7.43 -2.75
CA ALA A 66 4.99 7.50 -4.06
C ALA A 66 4.03 7.08 -5.18
N ASN A 67 3.98 7.88 -6.24
CA ASN A 67 3.19 7.64 -7.44
C ASN A 67 3.97 6.77 -8.43
N TYR A 68 3.65 5.47 -8.44
CA TYR A 68 4.23 4.50 -9.38
C TYR A 68 3.79 4.68 -10.84
N LEU A 69 2.83 5.57 -11.10
CA LEU A 69 2.35 5.89 -12.45
C LEU A 69 3.10 7.07 -13.08
N ASN A 70 3.93 7.78 -12.32
CA ASN A 70 4.73 8.89 -12.86
C ASN A 70 5.64 8.41 -13.99
N ARG A 71 5.85 9.31 -14.95
CA ARG A 71 6.71 9.08 -16.10
C ARG A 71 7.82 10.12 -16.12
N ASP A 72 9.03 9.68 -16.43
CA ASP A 72 10.16 10.57 -16.67
C ASP A 72 10.04 11.30 -18.03
N ASN A 73 11.04 12.12 -18.36
CA ASN A 73 11.10 12.87 -19.61
C ASN A 73 11.18 11.95 -20.86
N TYR A 74 11.46 10.66 -20.67
CA TYR A 74 11.51 9.64 -21.71
C TYR A 74 10.21 8.82 -21.79
N GLY A 75 9.20 9.15 -20.96
CA GLY A 75 7.92 8.45 -20.90
C GLY A 75 7.96 7.11 -20.17
N ARG A 76 9.07 6.76 -19.51
CA ARG A 76 9.24 5.53 -18.73
C ARG A 76 8.61 5.70 -17.36
N SER A 77 7.87 4.71 -16.90
CA SER A 77 7.43 4.57 -15.50
C SER A 77 8.28 3.56 -14.72
N SER A 78 8.16 3.56 -13.40
CA SER A 78 8.80 2.57 -12.52
C SER A 78 8.52 1.12 -12.97
N LEU A 79 7.28 0.85 -13.42
CA LEU A 79 6.92 -0.47 -13.95
C LEU A 79 7.64 -0.77 -15.26
N THR A 80 7.78 0.19 -16.18
CA THR A 80 8.51 -0.03 -17.43
C THR A 80 10.00 -0.28 -17.19
N CYS A 81 10.63 0.47 -16.27
CA CYS A 81 12.02 0.25 -15.89
C CYS A 81 12.22 -1.16 -15.30
N ALA A 82 11.30 -1.61 -14.43
CA ALA A 82 11.34 -2.95 -13.87
C ALA A 82 11.23 -4.05 -14.96
N HIS A 83 10.38 -3.85 -15.98
CA HIS A 83 10.30 -4.78 -17.12
C HIS A 83 11.57 -4.80 -17.97
N ILE A 84 12.14 -3.62 -18.28
CA ILE A 84 13.39 -3.50 -19.04
C ILE A 84 14.52 -4.23 -18.30
N ASN A 85 14.59 -4.05 -16.98
CA ASN A 85 15.57 -4.70 -16.11
C ASN A 85 15.25 -6.19 -15.83
N ARG A 86 14.12 -6.71 -16.32
CA ARG A 86 13.62 -8.08 -16.07
C ARG A 86 13.51 -8.40 -14.58
N ASP A 87 13.13 -7.40 -13.81
CA ASP A 87 13.01 -7.48 -12.37
C ASP A 87 11.64 -8.03 -11.95
N LEU A 88 11.52 -9.36 -11.96
CA LEU A 88 10.26 -10.04 -11.61
C LEU A 88 9.74 -9.70 -10.21
N GLN A 89 10.62 -9.40 -9.26
CA GLN A 89 10.21 -9.12 -7.89
C GLN A 89 9.60 -7.73 -7.77
N VAL A 90 10.21 -6.72 -8.41
CA VAL A 90 9.66 -5.36 -8.44
C VAL A 90 8.38 -5.31 -9.27
N ILE A 91 8.33 -6.02 -10.40
CA ILE A 91 7.11 -6.15 -11.21
C ILE A 91 5.96 -6.69 -10.35
N LYS A 92 6.18 -7.78 -9.61
CA LYS A 92 5.17 -8.35 -8.71
C LYS A 92 4.69 -7.36 -7.67
N ILE A 93 5.61 -6.67 -6.99
CA ILE A 93 5.26 -5.68 -5.96
C ILE A 93 4.39 -4.55 -6.54
N LEU A 94 4.80 -3.95 -7.66
CA LEU A 94 4.05 -2.84 -8.27
C LEU A 94 2.68 -3.29 -8.79
N GLN A 95 2.58 -4.50 -9.36
CA GLN A 95 1.31 -5.07 -9.81
C GLN A 95 0.38 -5.39 -8.66
N GLU A 96 0.87 -6.01 -7.57
CA GLU A 96 0.09 -6.31 -6.37
C GLU A 96 -0.53 -5.04 -5.78
N ILE A 97 0.26 -3.96 -5.70
CA ILE A 97 -0.23 -2.67 -5.21
C ILE A 97 -1.32 -2.11 -6.13
N ALA A 98 -1.09 -2.10 -7.45
CA ALA A 98 -2.05 -1.58 -8.41
C ALA A 98 -3.38 -2.36 -8.40
N ILE A 99 -3.32 -3.68 -8.28
CA ILE A 99 -4.52 -4.54 -8.17
C ILE A 99 -5.26 -4.24 -6.87
N SER A 100 -4.54 -4.15 -5.76
CA SER A 100 -5.11 -3.88 -4.44
C SER A 100 -5.78 -2.50 -4.38
N GLU A 101 -5.13 -1.45 -4.89
CA GLU A 101 -5.73 -0.11 -4.96
C GLU A 101 -7.03 -0.09 -5.77
N LYS A 102 -7.05 -0.77 -6.93
CA LYS A 102 -8.26 -0.89 -7.75
C LYS A 102 -9.38 -1.61 -7.01
N ARG A 103 -9.06 -2.71 -6.30
CA ARG A 103 -10.03 -3.45 -5.49
C ARG A 103 -10.63 -2.58 -4.40
N PHE A 104 -9.82 -1.83 -3.66
CA PHE A 104 -10.33 -0.93 -2.62
C PHE A 104 -11.18 0.21 -3.19
N LYS A 105 -10.77 0.82 -4.31
CA LYS A 105 -11.56 1.86 -4.98
C LYS A 105 -12.91 1.32 -5.45
N LEU A 106 -12.94 0.13 -6.06
CA LEU A 106 -14.16 -0.52 -6.49
C LEU A 106 -15.07 -0.85 -5.29
N ALA A 107 -14.52 -1.44 -4.23
CA ALA A 107 -15.27 -1.73 -3.01
C ALA A 107 -15.89 -0.48 -2.40
N ARG A 108 -15.16 0.65 -2.41
CA ARG A 108 -15.70 1.93 -1.93
C ARG A 108 -16.92 2.40 -2.73
N ILE A 109 -16.83 2.35 -4.07
CA ILE A 109 -17.95 2.73 -4.96
C ILE A 109 -19.18 1.85 -4.70
N LEU A 110 -18.98 0.54 -4.52
CA LEU A 110 -20.09 -0.38 -4.24
C LEU A 110 -20.78 -0.05 -2.91
N VAL A 111 -20.01 0.19 -1.84
CA VAL A 111 -20.56 0.58 -0.53
C VAL A 111 -21.28 1.93 -0.60
N GLU A 112 -20.72 2.90 -1.33
CA GLU A 112 -21.36 4.19 -1.56
C GLU A 112 -22.69 4.04 -2.33
N GLY A 113 -22.75 3.09 -3.27
CA GLY A 113 -23.93 2.70 -4.04
C GLY A 113 -25.04 1.97 -3.24
N GLY A 114 -24.85 1.76 -1.94
CA GLY A 114 -25.90 1.25 -1.05
C GLY A 114 -26.06 -0.27 -1.05
N VAL A 115 -25.01 -1.02 -1.38
CA VAL A 115 -25.00 -2.49 -1.15
C VAL A 115 -25.19 -2.80 0.32
N ASP A 116 -25.78 -3.98 0.61
CA ASP A 116 -25.85 -4.49 1.97
C ASP A 116 -24.43 -4.75 2.51
N VAL A 117 -24.04 -3.99 3.53
CA VAL A 117 -22.71 -4.06 4.16
C VAL A 117 -22.58 -5.23 5.15
N ASN A 118 -23.67 -5.94 5.43
CA ASN A 118 -23.72 -7.08 6.34
C ASN A 118 -23.93 -8.41 5.62
N CYS A 119 -23.95 -8.41 4.27
CA CYS A 119 -24.03 -9.64 3.50
C CYS A 119 -22.86 -10.57 3.85
N GLN A 120 -23.08 -11.87 3.75
CA GLN A 120 -22.06 -12.88 4.01
C GLN A 120 -21.76 -13.63 2.72
N ASN A 121 -20.47 -13.85 2.44
CA ASN A 121 -20.07 -14.75 1.38
C ASN A 121 -20.27 -16.22 1.80
N GLU A 122 -19.85 -17.16 0.95
CA GLU A 122 -19.97 -18.59 1.25
C GLU A 122 -19.25 -18.96 2.56
N GLU A 123 -18.12 -18.34 2.88
CA GLU A 123 -17.38 -18.57 4.13
C GLU A 123 -17.97 -17.87 5.37
N GLY A 124 -19.10 -17.17 5.22
CA GLY A 124 -19.70 -16.40 6.32
C GLY A 124 -19.02 -15.05 6.58
N GLU A 125 -18.11 -14.62 5.70
CA GLU A 125 -17.37 -13.38 5.87
C GLU A 125 -18.22 -12.18 5.44
N THR A 126 -18.29 -11.15 6.30
CA THR A 126 -18.87 -9.86 5.93
C THR A 126 -17.86 -8.99 5.20
N PRO A 127 -18.30 -7.99 4.40
CA PRO A 127 -17.40 -7.01 3.80
C PRO A 127 -16.41 -6.40 4.80
N LEU A 128 -16.85 -6.11 6.03
CA LEU A 128 -15.98 -5.57 7.07
C LEU A 128 -14.92 -6.58 7.54
N LEU A 129 -15.29 -7.86 7.69
CA LEU A 129 -14.34 -8.91 8.03
C LEU A 129 -13.28 -9.08 6.94
N MET A 130 -13.69 -9.19 5.67
CA MET A 130 -12.78 -9.33 4.52
C MET A 130 -11.76 -8.17 4.45
N VAL A 131 -12.21 -6.95 4.73
CA VAL A 131 -11.34 -5.77 4.73
C VAL A 131 -10.35 -5.81 5.89
N CYS A 132 -10.73 -6.31 7.08
CA CYS A 132 -9.84 -6.42 8.25
C CYS A 132 -8.85 -7.59 8.17
N ASP A 133 -9.17 -8.64 7.42
CA ASP A 133 -8.29 -9.80 7.21
C ASP A 133 -7.13 -9.48 6.26
N GLY A 134 -7.32 -8.51 5.36
CA GLY A 134 -6.31 -8.08 4.39
C GLY A 134 -5.06 -7.44 5.03
N LYS A 135 -3.90 -7.72 4.43
CA LYS A 135 -2.63 -7.04 4.75
C LYS A 135 -2.37 -5.94 3.72
N PRO A 136 -2.57 -4.66 4.06
CA PRO A 136 -2.32 -3.58 3.12
C PRO A 136 -0.83 -3.51 2.76
N VAL A 137 -0.55 -3.15 1.51
CA VAL A 137 0.79 -2.84 0.98
C VAL A 137 0.77 -1.42 0.43
N GLY A 138 1.75 -0.58 0.80
CA GLY A 138 1.80 0.80 0.34
C GLY A 138 0.57 1.62 0.74
N ASN A 139 0.13 2.50 -0.16
CA ASN A 139 -1.04 3.37 -0.01
C ASN A 139 -2.37 2.66 0.29
N THR A 140 -2.43 1.34 0.10
CA THR A 140 -3.66 0.59 0.34
C THR A 140 -4.07 0.57 1.81
N LYS A 141 -3.15 0.87 2.75
CA LYS A 141 -3.49 1.04 4.17
C LYS A 141 -4.47 2.19 4.39
N ARG A 142 -4.25 3.32 3.74
CA ARG A 142 -5.17 4.47 3.82
C ARG A 142 -6.52 4.16 3.20
N LEU A 143 -6.52 3.45 2.06
CA LEU A 143 -7.75 3.04 1.38
C LEU A 143 -8.54 2.03 2.23
N GLN A 144 -7.86 1.07 2.84
CA GLN A 144 -8.44 0.11 3.78
C GLN A 144 -9.07 0.84 4.96
N MET A 145 -8.35 1.74 5.63
CA MET A 145 -8.88 2.54 6.74
C MET A 145 -10.10 3.37 6.33
N GLY A 146 -10.07 4.00 5.14
CA GLY A 146 -11.22 4.73 4.61
C GLY A 146 -12.43 3.83 4.38
N LEU A 147 -12.21 2.64 3.82
CA LEU A 147 -13.29 1.68 3.59
C LEU A 147 -13.88 1.13 4.89
N ILE A 148 -13.05 0.82 5.89
CA ILE A 148 -13.51 0.42 7.23
C ILE A 148 -14.41 1.50 7.83
N ARG A 149 -13.99 2.77 7.79
CA ARG A 149 -14.79 3.89 8.31
C ARG A 149 -16.14 4.01 7.59
N ILE A 150 -16.16 3.88 6.26
CA ILE A 150 -17.41 3.95 5.50
C ILE A 150 -18.34 2.77 5.86
N LEU A 151 -17.81 1.55 5.97
CA LEU A 151 -18.58 0.37 6.36
C LEU A 151 -19.18 0.54 7.76
N LEU A 152 -18.40 1.01 8.73
CA LEU A 152 -18.88 1.29 10.10
C LEU A 152 -19.95 2.38 10.11
N ASN A 153 -19.78 3.47 9.35
CA ASN A 153 -20.79 4.52 9.20
C ASN A 153 -22.09 3.99 8.58
N ARG A 154 -22.02 2.94 7.77
CA ARG A 154 -23.16 2.22 7.20
C ARG A 154 -23.68 1.09 8.12
N ARG A 155 -23.28 1.08 9.38
CA ARG A 155 -23.69 0.10 10.42
C ARG A 155 -23.30 -1.34 10.07
N ALA A 156 -22.10 -1.53 9.50
CA ALA A 156 -21.53 -2.86 9.33
C ALA A 156 -21.27 -3.52 10.71
N ASN A 157 -21.70 -4.77 10.85
CA ASN A 157 -21.59 -5.54 12.08
C ASN A 157 -20.21 -6.19 12.17
N TYR A 158 -19.35 -5.59 13.00
CA TYR A 158 -18.00 -6.07 13.28
C TYR A 158 -17.95 -7.31 14.20
N ARG A 159 -19.10 -7.70 14.78
CA ARG A 159 -19.23 -8.87 15.68
C ARG A 159 -19.66 -10.15 14.96
N THR A 160 -20.06 -10.05 13.70
CA THR A 160 -20.42 -11.22 12.89
C THR A 160 -19.23 -12.17 12.81
N ARG A 161 -19.51 -13.46 13.01
CA ARG A 161 -18.51 -14.52 12.92
C ARG A 161 -18.61 -15.21 11.56
N ASP A 162 -17.46 -15.46 10.95
CA ASP A 162 -17.36 -16.37 9.80
C ASP A 162 -17.46 -17.85 10.23
N ARG A 163 -17.35 -18.76 9.28
CA ARG A 163 -17.36 -20.21 9.54
C ARG A 163 -16.23 -20.70 10.43
N TYR A 164 -15.15 -19.93 10.55
CA TYR A 164 -14.00 -20.22 11.41
C TYR A 164 -14.14 -19.57 12.79
N GLY A 165 -15.23 -18.87 13.07
CA GLY A 165 -15.47 -18.15 14.32
C GLY A 165 -14.72 -16.81 14.42
N ARG A 166 -14.07 -16.35 13.34
CA ARG A 166 -13.36 -15.06 13.31
C ARG A 166 -14.36 -13.92 13.18
N THR A 167 -14.12 -12.84 13.90
CA THR A 167 -14.75 -11.53 13.73
C THR A 167 -13.76 -10.54 13.12
N SER A 168 -14.25 -9.38 12.64
CA SER A 168 -13.40 -8.29 12.16
C SER A 168 -12.34 -7.87 13.20
N LEU A 169 -12.73 -7.84 14.49
CA LEU A 169 -11.82 -7.53 15.59
C LEU A 169 -10.74 -8.61 15.76
N THR A 170 -11.08 -9.89 15.66
CA THR A 170 -10.06 -10.96 15.77
C THR A 170 -9.07 -10.93 14.61
N CYS A 171 -9.52 -10.66 13.38
CA CYS A 171 -8.62 -10.50 12.22
C CYS A 171 -7.64 -9.32 12.44
N ALA A 172 -8.13 -8.18 12.95
CA ALA A 172 -7.28 -7.04 13.26
C ALA A 172 -6.20 -7.37 14.31
N HIS A 173 -6.54 -8.16 15.34
CA HIS A 173 -5.59 -8.68 16.34
C HIS A 173 -4.55 -9.63 15.73
N ILE A 174 -4.98 -10.57 14.89
CA ILE A 174 -4.08 -11.51 14.21
C ILE A 174 -3.07 -10.75 13.33
N ASN A 175 -3.54 -9.71 12.64
CA ASN A 175 -2.71 -8.86 11.81
C ASN A 175 -1.88 -7.83 12.59
N LYS A 176 -2.10 -7.71 13.92
CA LYS A 176 -1.47 -6.71 14.80
C LYS A 176 -1.66 -5.28 14.29
N ASP A 177 -2.80 -5.00 13.66
CA ASP A 177 -3.10 -3.66 13.15
C ASP A 177 -3.76 -2.82 14.25
N HIS A 178 -2.93 -2.19 15.08
CA HIS A 178 -3.37 -1.34 16.18
C HIS A 178 -4.34 -0.22 15.77
N HIS A 179 -4.24 0.29 14.54
CA HIS A 179 -5.14 1.35 14.07
C HIS A 179 -6.55 0.83 13.82
N VAL A 180 -6.66 -0.38 13.26
CA VAL A 180 -7.95 -1.04 13.04
C VAL A 180 -8.55 -1.50 14.36
N ILE A 181 -7.73 -2.06 15.26
CA ILE A 181 -8.18 -2.47 16.61
C ILE A 181 -8.82 -1.27 17.32
N GLN A 182 -8.08 -0.16 17.43
CA GLN A 182 -8.57 1.05 18.07
C GLN A 182 -9.84 1.57 17.41
N LEU A 183 -9.88 1.62 16.07
CA LEU A 183 -11.07 2.10 15.35
C LEU A 183 -12.32 1.25 15.65
N LEU A 184 -12.19 -0.07 15.72
CA LEU A 184 -13.30 -0.97 16.01
C LEU A 184 -13.74 -0.88 17.48
N GLU A 185 -12.80 -0.73 18.40
CA GLU A 185 -13.07 -0.54 19.83
C GLU A 185 -13.77 0.79 20.12
N ASP A 186 -13.33 1.88 19.49
CA ASP A 186 -13.94 3.21 19.64
C ASP A 186 -15.39 3.24 19.13
N THR A 187 -15.72 2.44 18.10
CA THR A 187 -17.10 2.29 17.62
C THR A 187 -18.00 1.41 18.49
N CYS A 188 -17.50 0.91 19.64
CA CYS A 188 -18.31 0.14 20.60
C CYS A 188 -19.11 1.02 21.60
N LEU A 189 -18.95 2.35 21.55
CA LEU A 189 -19.70 3.35 22.34
C LEU A 189 -20.81 4.00 21.51
#